data_AF-A0A3P9QB34-F1
#
_entry.id   AF-A0A3P9QB34-F1
#
_cell.length_a   1.000
_cell.length_b   1.000
_cell.length_c   1.000
_cell.angle_alpha   90.00
_cell.angle_beta   90.00
_cell.angle_gamma   90.00
#
_symmetry.space_group_name_H-M   'P 1'
#
loop_
_entity.id
_entity.type
_entity.pdbx_description
1 polymer ?
#
loop_
_entity_poly.entity_id
_entity_poly.type
_entity_poly.pdbx_seq_one_letter_code
_entity_poly.pdbx_strand_id
1 'polypeptide(L)'
;RAELCVPPPDYMDGDEDEDLIKPKKLLNPVKASRSHQELHRELLSSCRRGVETKPELQRVLESRKRDQLIRQRKQEEEAHRKISPLEAELLKRHMKLEEVRKDRESNPEPSCCKAAALPAAPLCSPAFKHYNKNMI
;
A
#
# COMPACT_ATOMS: atom_id res chain seq x y z
N ARG A 1 -76.31 -85.70 -3.86
CA ARG A 1 -75.27 -85.09 -3.00
C ARG A 1 -73.92 -85.47 -3.63
N ALA A 2 -73.36 -84.60 -4.46
CA ALA A 2 -72.04 -84.80 -5.05
C ALA A 2 -71.06 -83.93 -4.26
N GLU A 3 -70.01 -84.54 -3.75
CA GLU A 3 -69.00 -83.92 -2.91
C GLU A 3 -68.08 -83.02 -3.75
N LEU A 4 -67.78 -81.86 -3.18
CA LEU A 4 -66.92 -80.82 -3.72
C LEU A 4 -65.45 -81.28 -3.61
N CYS A 5 -64.72 -81.37 -4.72
CA CYS A 5 -63.27 -81.50 -4.72
C CYS A 5 -62.67 -80.25 -5.37
N VAL A 6 -62.30 -79.27 -4.55
CA VAL A 6 -61.46 -78.15 -4.98
C VAL A 6 -60.02 -78.54 -4.66
N PRO A 7 -59.11 -78.56 -5.64
CA PRO A 7 -57.70 -78.88 -5.39
C PRO A 7 -57.04 -77.79 -4.53
N PRO A 8 -56.01 -78.13 -3.72
CA PRO A 8 -55.28 -77.16 -2.90
C PRO A 8 -54.60 -76.11 -3.80
N PRO A 9 -54.60 -74.82 -3.43
CA PRO A 9 -53.88 -73.83 -4.22
C PRO A 9 -52.38 -74.03 -4.03
N ASP A 10 -51.66 -74.09 -5.16
CA ASP A 10 -50.22 -74.23 -5.22
C ASP A 10 -49.58 -72.85 -4.97
N TYR A 11 -49.46 -72.46 -3.70
CA TYR A 11 -48.71 -71.27 -3.30
C TYR A 11 -47.24 -71.67 -3.15
N MET A 12 -46.52 -71.78 -4.26
CA MET A 12 -45.05 -71.85 -4.24
C MET A 12 -44.48 -70.76 -5.16
N ASP A 13 -44.13 -69.65 -4.51
CA ASP A 13 -42.75 -69.15 -4.48
C ASP A 13 -42.08 -68.83 -5.82
N GLY A 14 -42.79 -68.07 -6.66
CA GLY A 14 -42.22 -67.39 -7.81
C GLY A 14 -43.08 -66.19 -8.15
N ASP A 15 -42.46 -65.04 -8.39
CA ASP A 15 -43.09 -63.84 -8.97
C ASP A 15 -43.65 -62.77 -8.00
N GLU A 16 -43.62 -62.95 -6.66
CA GLU A 16 -43.99 -61.83 -5.76
C GLU A 16 -43.02 -60.64 -5.88
N ASP A 17 -41.78 -60.86 -6.34
CA ASP A 17 -40.76 -59.85 -6.61
C ASP A 17 -40.68 -59.35 -8.06
N GLU A 18 -41.38 -60.01 -8.99
CA GLU A 18 -41.38 -59.67 -10.42
C GLU A 18 -42.52 -58.70 -10.75
N ASP A 19 -43.63 -58.76 -10.01
CA ASP A 19 -44.76 -57.81 -10.08
C ASP A 19 -44.57 -56.54 -9.23
N LEU A 20 -43.52 -56.49 -8.39
CA LEU A 20 -43.16 -55.32 -7.61
C LEU A 20 -42.51 -54.24 -8.49
N ILE A 21 -43.23 -53.14 -8.75
CA ILE A 21 -42.70 -51.97 -9.47
C ILE A 21 -41.53 -51.37 -8.68
N LYS A 22 -40.29 -51.72 -9.08
CA LYS A 22 -39.07 -51.14 -8.51
C LYS A 22 -38.96 -49.67 -8.92
N PRO A 23 -38.81 -48.73 -7.97
CA PRO A 23 -38.60 -47.32 -8.31
C PRO A 23 -37.37 -47.18 -9.21
N LYS A 24 -37.58 -46.68 -10.44
CA LYS A 24 -36.48 -46.40 -11.37
C LYS A 24 -35.62 -45.29 -10.80
N LYS A 25 -34.30 -45.48 -10.77
CA LYS A 25 -33.35 -44.42 -10.40
C LYS A 25 -33.44 -43.32 -11.46
N LEU A 26 -34.18 -42.26 -11.14
CA LEU A 26 -34.30 -41.10 -12.01
C LEU A 26 -32.95 -40.40 -12.08
N LEU A 27 -32.46 -40.19 -13.30
CA LEU A 27 -31.24 -39.42 -13.51
C LEU A 27 -31.56 -37.95 -13.20
N ASN A 28 -30.79 -37.36 -12.29
CA ASN A 28 -30.95 -35.97 -11.93
C ASN A 28 -30.72 -35.10 -13.20
N PRO A 29 -31.69 -34.30 -13.64
CA PRO A 29 -31.57 -33.48 -14.86
C PRO A 29 -30.31 -32.60 -14.88
N VAL A 30 -29.88 -32.11 -13.72
CA VAL A 30 -28.67 -31.30 -13.52
C VAL A 30 -27.39 -32.12 -13.75
N LYS A 31 -27.40 -33.39 -13.34
CA LYS A 31 -26.28 -34.33 -13.50
C LYS A 31 -26.35 -35.14 -14.81
N ALA A 32 -27.48 -35.10 -15.50
CA ALA A 32 -27.66 -35.68 -16.83
C ALA A 32 -27.20 -34.70 -17.91
N SER A 33 -27.40 -33.39 -17.71
CA SER A 33 -26.93 -32.36 -18.64
C SER A 33 -25.42 -32.14 -18.53
N ARG A 34 -24.67 -32.54 -19.57
CA ARG A 34 -23.23 -32.30 -19.68
C ARG A 34 -22.89 -30.82 -19.72
N SER A 35 -23.67 -30.04 -20.48
CA SER A 35 -23.50 -28.59 -20.62
C SER A 35 -23.60 -27.89 -19.26
N HIS A 36 -24.58 -28.26 -18.44
CA HIS A 36 -24.75 -27.67 -17.10
C HIS A 36 -23.54 -27.97 -16.19
N GLN A 37 -23.04 -29.22 -16.22
CA GLN A 37 -21.88 -29.61 -15.43
C GLN A 37 -20.59 -28.92 -15.88
N GLU A 38 -20.43 -28.75 -17.19
CA GLU A 38 -19.29 -28.06 -17.78
C GLU A 38 -19.27 -26.58 -17.36
N LEU A 39 -20.42 -25.92 -17.41
CA LEU A 39 -20.57 -24.55 -16.90
C LEU A 39 -20.25 -24.46 -15.40
N HIS A 40 -20.76 -25.38 -14.58
CA HIS A 40 -20.44 -25.41 -13.15
C HIS A 40 -18.93 -25.58 -12.89
N ARG A 41 -18.27 -26.47 -13.64
CA ARG A 41 -16.83 -26.67 -13.58
C ARG A 41 -16.06 -25.42 -13.98
N GLU A 42 -16.49 -24.74 -15.04
CA GLU A 42 -15.89 -23.50 -15.51
C GLU A 42 -16.02 -22.37 -14.49
N LEU A 43 -17.24 -22.15 -13.96
CA LEU A 43 -17.52 -21.15 -12.93
C LEU A 43 -16.66 -21.37 -11.67
N LEU A 44 -16.57 -22.60 -11.18
CA LEU A 44 -15.70 -22.92 -10.04
C LEU A 44 -14.22 -22.72 -10.37
N SER A 45 -13.80 -23.03 -11.60
CA SER A 45 -12.40 -22.84 -12.02
C SER A 45 -12.05 -21.36 -12.18
N SER A 46 -12.99 -20.55 -12.65
CA SER A 46 -12.88 -19.10 -12.77
C SER A 46 -12.86 -18.42 -11.40
N CYS A 47 -13.76 -18.85 -10.49
CA CYS A 47 -13.77 -18.38 -9.10
C CYS A 47 -12.47 -18.74 -8.35
N ARG A 48 -11.95 -19.96 -8.54
CA ARG A 48 -10.71 -20.41 -7.89
C ARG A 48 -9.46 -19.71 -8.42
N ARG A 49 -9.41 -19.44 -9.72
CA ARG A 49 -8.28 -18.74 -10.35
C ARG A 49 -8.35 -17.22 -10.21
N GLY A 50 -9.43 -16.70 -9.61
CA GLY A 50 -9.75 -15.28 -9.61
C GLY A 50 -10.17 -14.88 -11.01
N VAL A 51 -11.45 -14.52 -11.19
CA VAL A 51 -11.82 -13.69 -12.33
C VAL A 51 -10.96 -12.43 -12.20
N GLU A 52 -10.11 -12.17 -13.17
CA GLU A 52 -9.20 -11.01 -13.24
C GLU A 52 -9.94 -9.65 -13.34
N THR A 53 -11.14 -9.56 -12.78
CA THR A 53 -11.75 -8.30 -12.38
C THR A 53 -11.59 -8.20 -10.87
N LYS A 54 -10.52 -7.54 -10.42
CA LYS A 54 -10.48 -7.08 -9.02
C LYS A 54 -11.86 -6.44 -8.74
N PRO A 55 -12.60 -6.91 -7.72
CA PRO A 55 -13.91 -6.35 -7.43
C PRO A 55 -13.74 -4.83 -7.27
N GLU A 56 -14.73 -4.04 -7.72
CA GLU A 56 -14.66 -2.57 -7.71
C GLU A 56 -14.09 -2.02 -6.40
N LEU A 57 -14.50 -2.59 -5.27
CA LEU A 57 -14.00 -2.26 -3.94
C LEU A 57 -12.47 -2.40 -3.81
N GLN A 58 -11.88 -3.51 -4.26
CA GLN A 58 -10.44 -3.73 -4.20
C GLN A 58 -9.69 -2.71 -5.06
N ARG A 59 -10.18 -2.42 -6.28
CA ARG A 59 -9.61 -1.37 -7.12
C ARG A 59 -9.66 0.01 -6.47
N VAL A 60 -10.79 0.36 -5.86
CA VAL A 60 -10.96 1.63 -5.14
C VAL A 60 -10.02 1.71 -3.95
N LEU A 61 -9.88 0.64 -3.16
CA LEU A 61 -8.95 0.61 -2.02
C LEU A 61 -7.49 0.78 -2.46
N GLU A 62 -7.07 0.07 -3.51
CA GLU A 62 -5.73 0.21 -4.08
C GLU A 62 -5.49 1.60 -4.67
N SER A 63 -6.48 2.18 -5.38
CA SER A 63 -6.40 3.55 -5.88
C SER A 63 -6.24 4.53 -4.73
N ARG A 64 -7.07 4.42 -3.69
CA ARG A 64 -7.03 5.31 -2.52
C ARG A 64 -5.68 5.24 -1.80
N LYS A 65 -5.10 4.03 -1.68
CA LYS A 65 -3.77 3.83 -1.10
C LYS A 65 -2.68 4.52 -1.94
N ARG A 66 -2.73 4.37 -3.27
CA ARG A 66 -1.82 5.08 -4.18
C ARG A 66 -1.97 6.59 -4.06
N ASP A 67 -3.19 7.10 -4.08
CA ASP A 67 -3.49 8.53 -4.00
C ASP A 67 -3.05 9.15 -2.67
N GLN A 68 -3.14 8.39 -1.57
CA GLN A 68 -2.61 8.82 -0.28
C GLN A 68 -1.10 8.97 -0.30
N LEU A 69 -0.39 7.98 -0.86
CA LEU A 69 1.06 8.01 -0.97
C LEU A 69 1.56 9.17 -1.84
N ILE A 70 0.87 9.42 -2.97
CA ILE A 70 1.16 10.54 -3.87
C ILE A 70 0.94 11.87 -3.15
N ARG A 71 -0.17 12.04 -2.41
CA ARG A 71 -0.43 13.26 -1.64
C ARG A 71 0.63 13.49 -0.57
N GLN A 72 1.06 12.45 0.12
CA GLN A 72 2.10 12.55 1.14
C GLN A 72 3.43 13.03 0.55
N ARG A 73 3.89 12.41 -0.55
CA ARG A 73 5.10 12.85 -1.27
C ARG A 73 4.97 14.29 -1.77
N LYS A 74 3.82 14.66 -2.32
CA LYS A 74 3.60 16.02 -2.81
C LYS A 74 3.68 17.06 -1.70
N GLN A 75 3.14 16.76 -0.51
CA GLN A 75 3.23 17.65 0.65
C GLN A 75 4.67 17.79 1.16
N GLU A 76 5.43 16.70 1.19
CA GLU A 76 6.85 16.70 1.54
C GLU A 76 7.66 17.54 0.54
N GLU A 77 7.49 17.30 -0.77
CA GLU A 77 8.14 18.08 -1.82
C GLU A 77 7.74 19.56 -1.76
N GLU A 78 6.47 19.88 -1.46
CA GLU A 78 6.02 21.25 -1.32
C GLU A 78 6.60 21.91 -0.06
N ALA A 79 6.76 21.17 1.04
CA ALA A 79 7.46 21.65 2.23
C ALA A 79 8.95 21.92 1.95
N HIS A 80 9.62 21.01 1.23
CA HIS A 80 11.00 21.23 0.76
C HIS A 80 11.12 22.38 -0.23
N ARG A 81 10.12 22.60 -1.09
CA ARG A 81 10.10 23.77 -1.99
C ARG A 81 9.80 25.08 -1.24
N LYS A 82 9.12 24.99 -0.09
CA LYS A 82 8.81 26.12 0.80
C LYS A 82 9.93 26.43 1.79
N ILE A 83 11.11 25.79 1.69
CA ILE A 83 12.30 26.22 2.42
C ILE A 83 12.45 27.73 2.22
N SER A 84 12.48 28.47 3.33
CA SER A 84 12.52 29.94 3.29
C SER A 84 13.76 30.40 2.51
N PRO A 85 13.70 31.50 1.74
CA PRO A 85 14.89 32.05 1.08
C PRO A 85 16.09 32.19 2.03
N LEU A 86 15.84 32.54 3.29
CA LEU A 86 16.85 32.62 4.33
C LEU A 86 17.43 31.24 4.71
N GLU A 87 16.60 30.22 4.85
CA GLU A 87 17.02 28.86 5.20
C GLU A 87 17.87 28.22 4.09
N ALA A 88 17.52 28.48 2.84
CA ALA A 88 18.34 28.09 1.68
C ALA A 88 19.73 28.79 1.71
N GLU A 89 19.77 30.08 2.03
CA GLU A 89 21.03 30.85 2.16
C GLU A 89 21.89 30.33 3.31
N LEU A 90 21.28 29.99 4.45
CA LEU A 90 21.96 29.39 5.60
C LEU A 90 22.56 28.02 5.25
N LEU A 91 21.82 27.15 4.57
CA LEU A 91 22.32 25.85 4.12
C LEU A 91 23.51 26.00 3.18
N LYS A 92 23.41 26.93 2.21
CA LYS A 92 24.50 27.25 1.27
C LYS A 92 25.76 27.74 1.99
N ARG A 93 25.61 28.62 2.99
CA ARG A 93 26.74 29.06 3.84
C ARG A 93 27.35 27.90 4.63
N HIS A 94 26.53 27.02 5.17
CA HIS A 94 27.00 25.89 5.94
C HIS A 94 27.85 24.94 5.09
N MET A 95 27.36 24.55 3.91
CA MET A 95 28.12 23.72 2.96
C MET A 95 29.48 24.34 2.60
N LYS A 96 29.51 25.65 2.33
CA LYS A 96 30.75 26.35 1.99
C LYS A 96 31.75 26.37 3.14
N LEU A 97 31.28 26.51 4.38
CA LEU A 97 32.15 26.44 5.57
C LEU A 97 32.69 25.04 5.81
N GLU A 98 31.90 24.00 5.54
CA GLU A 98 32.32 22.61 5.66
C GLU A 98 33.42 22.27 4.65
N GLU A 99 33.26 22.72 3.40
CA GLU A 99 34.27 22.57 2.34
C GLU A 99 35.60 23.21 2.75
N VAL A 100 35.58 24.47 3.23
CA VAL A 100 36.78 25.16 3.72
C VAL A 100 37.42 24.46 4.92
N ARG A 101 36.61 23.88 5.82
CA ARG A 101 37.12 23.09 6.96
C ARG A 101 37.84 21.84 6.48
N LYS A 102 37.24 21.12 5.53
CA LYS A 102 37.79 19.90 4.95
C LYS A 102 39.07 20.17 4.16
N ASP A 103 39.10 21.26 3.40
CA ASP A 103 40.30 21.71 2.67
C ASP A 103 41.45 22.01 3.63
N ARG A 104 41.18 22.71 4.74
CA ARG A 104 42.18 22.98 5.80
C ARG A 104 42.69 21.72 6.49
N GLU A 105 41.86 20.69 6.60
CA GLU A 105 42.22 19.42 7.24
C GLU A 105 43.03 18.53 6.28
N SER A 106 42.70 18.56 4.98
CA SER A 106 43.43 17.82 3.94
C SER A 106 44.72 18.49 3.49
N ASN A 107 44.83 19.81 3.62
CA ASN A 107 46.03 20.58 3.34
C ASN A 107 46.38 21.44 4.57
N PRO A 108 47.16 20.91 5.53
CA PRO A 108 47.70 21.71 6.62
C PRO A 108 48.79 22.65 6.06
N GLU A 109 48.37 23.70 5.35
CA GLU A 109 49.24 24.81 5.00
C GLU A 109 49.88 25.37 6.29
N PRO A 110 51.19 25.65 6.30
CA PRO A 110 51.83 26.25 7.46
C PRO A 110 51.17 27.60 7.72
N SER A 111 50.66 27.78 8.94
CA SER A 111 49.98 29.00 9.35
C SER A 111 50.90 30.22 9.13
N CYS A 112 50.71 30.97 8.05
CA CYS A 112 51.40 32.24 7.82
C CYS A 112 50.91 33.36 8.77
N CYS A 113 49.81 33.12 9.51
CA CYS A 113 49.29 34.07 10.49
C CYS A 113 49.13 33.43 11.88
N LYS A 114 50.23 32.96 12.50
CA LYS A 114 50.40 33.29 13.92
C LYS A 114 50.77 34.76 13.96
N ALA A 115 49.76 35.62 13.83
CA ALA A 115 49.95 37.06 14.01
C ALA A 115 50.52 37.24 15.41
N ALA A 116 51.75 37.77 15.43
CA ALA A 116 52.36 38.34 16.62
C ALA A 116 51.36 39.28 17.31
N ALA A 117 51.48 39.34 18.63
CA ALA A 117 50.74 40.20 19.55
C ALA A 117 50.09 41.43 18.88
N LEU A 118 48.77 41.52 18.97
CA LEU A 118 48.05 42.79 18.82
C LEU A 118 48.67 43.81 19.80
N PRO A 119 49.27 44.93 19.35
CA PRO A 119 49.37 46.07 20.24
C PRO A 119 47.94 46.53 20.50
N ALA A 120 47.59 46.64 21.79
CA ALA A 120 46.29 47.16 22.23
C ALA A 120 45.99 48.48 21.51
N ALA A 121 44.97 48.48 20.65
CA ALA A 121 44.46 49.72 20.10
C ALA A 121 43.85 50.53 21.26
N PRO A 122 44.22 51.80 21.45
CA PRO A 122 43.52 52.64 22.41
C PRO A 122 42.08 52.81 21.90
N LEU A 123 41.12 52.56 22.79
CA LEU A 123 39.71 52.83 22.53
C LEU A 123 39.57 54.33 22.21
N CYS A 124 39.45 54.67 20.92
CA CYS A 124 39.05 55.99 20.49
C CYS A 124 37.58 56.18 20.90
N SER A 125 37.37 56.80 22.06
CA SER A 125 36.03 57.15 22.53
C SER A 125 35.42 58.18 21.55
N PRO A 126 34.19 57.99 21.07
CA PRO A 126 33.52 59.02 20.28
C PRO A 126 33.37 60.28 21.14
N ALA A 127 33.95 61.39 20.68
CA ALA A 127 33.79 62.68 21.32
C ALA A 127 32.30 63.01 21.46
N PHE A 128 31.82 63.06 22.71
CA PHE A 128 30.48 63.51 23.04
C PHE A 128 30.39 65.00 22.69
N LYS A 129 29.78 65.34 21.54
CA LYS A 129 29.53 66.73 21.17
C LYS A 129 28.55 67.31 22.20
N HIS A 130 29.07 68.10 23.14
CA HIS A 130 28.26 68.96 23.98
C HIS A 130 27.58 69.98 23.07
N TYR A 131 26.29 69.79 22.81
CA TYR A 131 25.48 70.79 22.12
C TYR A 131 25.16 71.89 23.14
N ASN A 132 25.83 73.04 23.02
CA ASN A 132 25.52 74.21 23.82
C ASN A 132 24.23 74.84 23.26
N LYS A 133 23.10 74.52 23.89
CA LYS A 133 21.86 75.28 23.73
C LYS A 133 22.07 76.62 24.43
N ASN A 134 22.38 77.69 23.70
CA ASN A 134 22.09 79.06 24.13
C ASN A 134 22.13 80.07 22.96
N MET A 135 21.01 80.81 22.85
CA MET A 135 20.82 82.12 22.23
C MET A 135 20.90 82.25 20.69
N ILE A 136 19.75 82.25 20.01
CA ILE A 136 18.87 83.42 19.75
C ILE A 136 17.44 82.91 19.65
#